data_AF-A0A7R9LX82-F1
#
_entry.id   AF-A0A7R9LX82-F1
#
_cell.length_a   1.000
_cell.length_b   1.000
_cell.length_c   1.000
_cell.angle_alpha   90.00
_cell.angle_beta   90.00
_cell.angle_gamma   90.00
#
_symmetry.space_group_name_H-M   'P 1'
#
loop_
_entity.id
_entity.type
_entity.pdbx_description
1 polymer ?
#
loop_
_entity_poly.entity_id
_entity_poly.type
_entity_poly.pdbx_seq_one_letter_code
_entity_poly.pdbx_strand_id
1 'polypeptide(L)'
;MESIESNGAPASRAQTKKALNLSEYNTFLESIAKSKKLEAEEIKHKLASSGPPSTTKTTTAVTSGAVGRLTDHTKYTGSHKQRFDESGKGRGKEGRVDIPKTSGYVTGYKEETH
;
A
#
# COMPACT_ATOMS: atom_id res chain seq x y z
N MET A 1 -22.99 6.31 -45.00
CA MET A 1 -23.47 5.78 -43.71
C MET A 1 -22.57 4.59 -43.41
N GLU A 2 -21.40 4.88 -42.86
CA GLU A 2 -20.28 3.94 -42.76
C GLU A 2 -20.28 3.36 -41.34
N SER A 3 -20.59 2.08 -41.25
CA SER A 3 -20.63 1.33 -39.99
C SER A 3 -19.20 1.10 -39.51
N ILE A 4 -18.81 1.77 -38.43
CA ILE A 4 -17.56 1.48 -37.73
C ILE A 4 -17.85 0.33 -36.75
N GLU A 5 -17.42 -0.87 -37.12
CA GLU A 5 -17.29 -2.00 -36.21
C GLU A 5 -16.19 -1.69 -35.19
N SER A 6 -16.62 -1.41 -33.96
CA SER A 6 -15.74 -1.21 -32.81
C SER A 6 -15.13 -2.55 -32.39
N ASN A 7 -13.93 -2.82 -32.92
CA ASN A 7 -13.03 -3.89 -32.49
C ASN A 7 -12.80 -3.92 -30.97
N GLY A 8 -12.86 -5.13 -30.42
CA GLY A 8 -11.93 -5.58 -29.38
C GLY A 8 -12.29 -5.24 -27.93
N ALA A 9 -12.94 -6.18 -27.26
CA ALA A 9 -12.97 -6.24 -25.79
C ALA A 9 -11.53 -6.23 -25.22
N PRO A 10 -11.22 -5.45 -24.16
CA PRO A 10 -9.95 -5.60 -23.48
C PRO A 10 -9.91 -6.95 -22.76
N ALA A 11 -8.96 -7.80 -23.14
CA ALA A 11 -8.66 -9.08 -22.51
C ALA A 11 -8.63 -8.94 -20.98
N SER A 12 -9.53 -9.64 -20.29
CA SER A 12 -9.53 -9.66 -18.84
C SER A 12 -8.28 -10.40 -18.37
N ARG A 13 -7.42 -9.67 -17.66
CA ARG A 13 -6.19 -10.16 -17.02
C ARG A 13 -6.49 -11.47 -16.28
N ALA A 14 -5.84 -12.57 -16.70
CA ALA A 14 -5.94 -13.85 -16.01
C ALA A 14 -5.62 -13.64 -14.52
N GLN A 15 -6.56 -14.03 -13.66
CA GLN A 15 -6.38 -13.93 -12.21
C GLN A 15 -5.22 -14.87 -11.82
N THR A 16 -4.08 -14.30 -11.48
CA THR A 16 -2.94 -15.04 -10.95
C THR A 16 -3.38 -15.70 -9.64
N LYS A 17 -3.33 -17.04 -9.58
CA LYS A 17 -3.67 -17.80 -8.37
C LYS A 17 -2.82 -17.28 -7.20
N LYS A 18 -3.48 -16.90 -6.10
CA LYS A 18 -2.82 -16.35 -4.90
C LYS A 18 -2.28 -17.42 -3.95
N ALA A 19 -2.70 -18.67 -4.13
CA ALA A 19 -2.31 -19.81 -3.31
C ALA A 19 -1.99 -21.01 -4.21
N LEU A 20 -1.01 -21.81 -3.79
CA LEU A 20 -0.60 -23.04 -4.47
C LEU A 20 -1.33 -24.23 -3.86
N ASN A 21 -1.75 -25.18 -4.69
CA ASN A 21 -2.22 -26.49 -4.22
C ASN A 21 -1.02 -27.41 -3.87
N LEU A 22 -1.29 -28.53 -3.20
CA LEU A 22 -0.22 -29.44 -2.74
C LEU A 22 0.59 -30.05 -3.90
N SER A 23 -0.04 -30.30 -5.06
CA SER A 23 0.63 -30.81 -6.26
C SER A 23 1.58 -29.77 -6.88
N GLU A 24 1.10 -28.54 -7.01
CA GLU A 24 1.88 -27.37 -7.44
C GLU A 24 3.04 -27.09 -6.47
N TYR A 25 2.84 -27.31 -5.17
CA TYR A 25 3.91 -27.19 -4.16
C TYR A 25 5.01 -28.24 -4.35
N ASN A 26 4.66 -29.52 -4.55
CA ASN A 26 5.65 -30.58 -4.75
C ASN A 26 6.48 -30.37 -6.04
N THR A 27 5.82 -30.00 -7.14
CA THR A 27 6.52 -29.69 -8.40
C THR A 27 7.44 -28.47 -8.26
N PHE A 28 7.03 -27.47 -7.47
CA PHE A 28 7.89 -26.34 -7.13
C PHE A 28 9.13 -26.77 -6.34
N LEU A 29 9.01 -27.67 -5.36
CA LEU A 29 10.16 -28.19 -4.62
C LEU A 29 11.15 -28.93 -5.53
N GLU A 30 10.66 -29.70 -6.50
CA GLU A 30 11.52 -30.34 -7.52
C GLU A 30 12.25 -29.31 -8.39
N SER A 31 11.60 -28.19 -8.72
CA SER A 31 12.26 -27.10 -9.46
C SER A 31 13.39 -26.45 -8.64
N ILE A 32 13.17 -26.27 -7.33
CA ILE A 32 14.20 -25.76 -6.41
C ILE A 32 15.36 -26.77 -6.32
N ALA A 33 15.06 -28.05 -6.16
CA ALA A 33 16.05 -29.14 -6.11
C ALA A 33 16.99 -29.10 -7.32
N LYS A 34 16.43 -29.00 -8.53
CA LYS A 34 17.19 -28.86 -9.79
C LYS A 34 18.05 -27.60 -9.81
N SER A 35 17.51 -26.46 -9.37
CA SER A 35 18.25 -25.19 -9.37
C SER A 35 19.41 -25.15 -8.35
N LYS A 36 19.22 -25.78 -7.19
CA LYS A 36 20.19 -25.77 -6.08
C LYS A 36 21.10 -27.00 -6.06
N LYS A 37 20.91 -27.96 -6.98
CA LYS A 37 21.62 -29.25 -7.03
C LYS A 37 21.54 -30.04 -5.72
N LEU A 38 20.38 -29.99 -5.06
CA LEU A 38 20.10 -30.72 -3.83
C LEU A 38 18.99 -31.73 -4.10
N GLU A 39 18.98 -32.82 -3.35
CA GLU A 39 17.90 -33.81 -3.45
C GLU A 39 16.59 -33.25 -2.89
N ALA A 40 15.49 -33.51 -3.60
CA ALA A 40 14.17 -33.00 -3.22
C ALA A 40 13.75 -33.48 -1.82
N GLU A 41 14.15 -34.69 -1.44
CA GLU A 41 13.91 -35.26 -0.11
C GLU A 41 14.65 -34.52 1.00
N GLU A 42 15.88 -34.07 0.74
CA GLU A 42 16.65 -33.29 1.71
C GLU A 42 16.00 -31.92 1.97
N ILE A 43 15.45 -31.30 0.92
CA ILE A 43 14.71 -30.04 1.02
C ILE A 43 13.42 -30.25 1.83
N LYS A 44 12.64 -31.29 1.52
CA LYS A 44 11.42 -31.63 2.27
C LYS A 44 11.72 -31.85 3.74
N HIS A 45 12.77 -32.61 4.05
CA HIS A 45 13.19 -32.88 5.42
C HIS A 45 13.57 -31.60 6.16
N LYS A 46 14.37 -30.71 5.54
CA LYS A 46 14.75 -29.42 6.13
C LYS A 46 13.54 -28.50 6.38
N LEU A 47 12.56 -28.49 5.48
CA LEU A 47 11.33 -27.72 5.65
C LEU A 47 10.42 -28.31 6.73
N ALA A 48 10.30 -29.64 6.81
CA ALA A 48 9.54 -30.30 7.87
C ALA A 48 10.18 -30.12 9.25
N SER A 49 11.52 -30.08 9.32
CA SER A 49 12.27 -29.80 10.53
C SER A 49 12.33 -28.31 10.88
N SER A 50 11.97 -27.41 9.95
CA SER A 50 11.83 -26.00 10.26
C SER A 50 10.57 -25.82 11.10
N GLY A 51 10.72 -25.19 12.28
CA GLY A 51 9.66 -25.06 13.27
C GLY A 51 8.40 -24.35 12.74
N PRO A 52 7.33 -24.29 13.55
CA PRO A 52 6.08 -23.66 13.14
C PRO A 52 6.34 -22.23 12.63
N PRO A 53 5.59 -21.76 11.62
CA PRO A 53 5.75 -20.41 11.08
C PRO A 53 5.56 -19.39 12.21
N SER A 54 6.67 -18.84 12.69
CA SER A 54 6.70 -17.90 13.81
C SER A 54 6.92 -16.49 13.27
N THR A 55 6.16 -15.53 13.78
CA THR A 55 6.30 -14.11 13.46
C THR A 55 7.49 -13.44 14.17
N THR A 56 8.27 -14.20 14.94
CA THR A 56 9.39 -13.68 15.72
C THR A 56 10.51 -13.26 14.77
N LYS A 57 10.64 -11.93 14.57
CA LYS A 57 11.48 -11.25 13.57
C LYS A 57 10.88 -11.27 12.15
N THR A 58 9.71 -10.63 12.02
CA THR A 58 9.09 -10.27 10.74
C THR A 58 10.12 -9.85 9.69
N THR A 59 9.92 -10.28 8.45
CA THR A 59 10.57 -9.74 7.25
C THR A 59 10.67 -8.22 7.38
N THR A 60 11.89 -7.69 7.51
CA THR A 60 12.09 -6.23 7.42
C THR A 60 11.49 -5.81 6.10
N ALA A 61 10.47 -4.93 6.15
CA ALA A 61 9.88 -4.40 4.94
C ALA A 61 11.03 -3.86 4.09
N VAL A 62 11.22 -4.44 2.90
CA VAL A 62 12.27 -3.98 1.98
C VAL A 62 11.85 -2.58 1.58
N THR A 63 12.46 -1.57 2.22
CA THR A 63 12.36 -0.18 1.82
C THR A 63 13.13 -0.01 0.53
N SER A 64 12.56 -0.48 -0.57
CA SER A 64 13.05 -0.13 -1.90
C SER A 64 13.05 1.40 -2.01
N GLY A 65 14.11 1.97 -2.58
CA GLY A 65 14.22 3.44 -2.72
C GLY A 65 13.02 4.07 -3.44
N ALA A 66 12.32 3.30 -4.28
CA ALA A 66 11.06 3.71 -4.91
C ALA A 66 9.92 3.91 -3.89
N VAL A 67 9.79 3.01 -2.91
CA VAL A 67 8.77 3.12 -1.85
C VAL A 67 9.07 4.31 -0.96
N GLY A 68 10.35 4.52 -0.58
CA GLY A 68 10.77 5.68 0.19
C GLY A 68 10.46 7.01 -0.50
N ARG A 69 10.65 7.11 -1.81
CA ARG A 69 10.26 8.30 -2.59
C ARG A 69 8.75 8.50 -2.65
N LEU A 70 7.97 7.43 -2.68
CA LEU A 70 6.51 7.48 -2.74
C LEU A 70 5.88 7.87 -1.39
N THR A 71 6.50 7.49 -0.27
CA THR A 71 6.00 7.71 1.08
C THR A 71 6.69 8.84 1.84
N ASP A 72 7.47 9.69 1.15
CA ASP A 72 8.19 10.82 1.75
C ASP A 72 7.25 12.02 1.96
N HIS A 73 6.77 12.19 3.19
CA HIS A 73 5.88 13.28 3.57
C HIS A 73 6.56 14.66 3.58
N THR A 74 7.89 14.72 3.66
CA THR A 74 8.64 15.99 3.75
C THR A 74 8.57 16.80 2.46
N LYS A 75 8.28 16.13 1.34
CA LYS A 75 8.17 16.74 0.01
C LYS A 75 6.76 17.25 -0.30
N TYR A 76 5.79 17.05 0.59
CA TYR A 76 4.44 17.55 0.37
C TYR A 76 4.38 19.08 0.50
N THR A 77 3.67 19.72 -0.43
CA THR A 77 3.51 21.18 -0.49
C THR A 77 2.02 21.56 -0.44
N GLY A 78 1.74 22.85 -0.26
CA GLY A 78 0.38 23.37 -0.21
C GLY A 78 -0.50 22.69 0.84
N SER A 79 -1.74 22.39 0.48
CA SER A 79 -2.73 21.76 1.37
C SER A 79 -2.34 20.33 1.80
N HIS A 80 -1.54 19.61 0.99
CA HIS A 80 -1.10 18.26 1.35
C HIS A 80 -0.13 18.26 2.53
N LYS A 81 0.67 19.33 2.68
CA LYS A 81 1.57 19.50 3.82
C LYS A 81 0.81 19.59 5.15
N GLN A 82 -0.36 20.22 5.16
CA GLN A 82 -1.17 20.39 6.38
C GLN A 82 -1.78 19.07 6.88
N ARG A 83 -1.83 18.04 6.04
CA ARG A 83 -2.46 16.75 6.36
C ARG A 83 -1.62 15.84 7.23
N PHE A 84 -0.32 16.09 7.39
CA PHE A 84 0.62 15.22 8.09
C PHE A 84 1.43 16.01 9.13
N ASP A 85 1.90 15.33 10.17
CA ASP A 85 2.85 15.86 11.13
C ASP A 85 4.30 15.63 10.68
N GLU A 86 5.26 16.11 11.46
CA GLU A 86 6.70 15.97 11.17
C GLU A 86 7.17 14.51 11.16
N SER A 87 6.45 13.63 11.86
CA SER A 87 6.68 12.18 11.87
C SER A 87 6.02 11.46 10.68
N GLY A 88 5.28 12.16 9.83
CA GLY A 88 4.56 11.59 8.68
C GLY A 88 3.21 10.96 9.03
N LYS A 89 2.73 11.14 10.26
CA LYS A 89 1.41 10.67 10.69
C LYS A 89 0.33 11.68 10.30
N GLY A 90 -0.80 11.18 9.81
CA GLY A 90 -1.90 12.04 9.36
C GLY A 90 -2.57 12.79 10.50
N ARG A 91 -2.76 14.11 10.36
CA ARG A 91 -3.41 15.03 11.31
C ARG A 91 -4.94 15.00 11.28
N GLY A 92 -5.54 14.05 10.56
CA GLY A 92 -6.99 13.87 10.58
C GLY A 92 -7.79 15.10 10.10
N LYS A 93 -8.79 15.51 10.89
CA LYS A 93 -9.71 16.62 10.56
C LYS A 93 -9.00 17.97 10.58
N GLU A 94 -8.08 18.18 11.53
CA GLU A 94 -7.32 19.43 11.69
C GLU A 94 -6.48 19.75 10.46
N GLY A 95 -5.91 18.75 9.81
CA GLY A 95 -5.12 18.93 8.59
C GLY A 95 -5.94 19.10 7.31
N ARG A 96 -7.29 19.07 7.39
CA ARG A 96 -8.20 19.13 6.24
C ARG A 96 -9.18 20.30 6.29
N VAL A 97 -9.37 20.91 7.45
CA VAL A 97 -10.35 21.97 7.68
C VAL A 97 -9.62 23.21 8.18
N ASP A 98 -9.86 24.34 7.54
CA ASP A 98 -9.45 25.65 8.05
C ASP A 98 -10.47 26.08 9.10
N ILE A 99 -10.03 26.24 10.36
CA ILE A 99 -10.89 26.65 11.47
C ILE A 99 -10.71 28.16 11.62
N PRO A 100 -11.66 28.98 11.13
CA PRO A 100 -11.56 30.42 11.26
C PRO A 100 -11.63 30.82 12.74
N LYS A 101 -10.77 31.75 13.16
CA LYS A 101 -10.80 32.33 14.51
C LYS A 101 -12.04 33.21 14.62
N THR A 102 -13.01 32.81 15.43
CA THR A 102 -14.32 33.47 15.60
C THR A 102 -14.27 34.87 16.24
N SER A 103 -13.10 35.48 16.45
CA SER A 103 -12.93 36.71 17.22
C SER A 103 -13.11 38.01 16.41
N GLY A 104 -13.72 37.98 15.22
CA GLY A 104 -13.72 39.11 14.29
C GLY A 104 -15.07 39.76 13.98
N TYR A 105 -16.20 39.19 14.40
CA TYR A 105 -17.51 39.73 14.05
C TYR A 105 -18.17 40.40 15.26
N VAL A 106 -17.96 41.71 15.40
CA VAL A 106 -18.70 42.56 16.36
C VAL A 106 -19.77 43.30 15.57
N THR A 107 -21.04 42.97 15.81
CA THR A 107 -22.18 43.73 15.29
C THR A 107 -22.34 45.00 16.12
N GLY A 108 -21.95 46.15 15.58
CA GLY A 108 -22.02 47.42 16.31
C GLY A 108 -22.31 48.61 15.40
N TYR A 109 -23.59 48.89 15.16
CA TYR A 109 -24.14 50.25 15.17
C TYR A 109 -25.67 50.19 15.22
N LYS A 110 -26.27 50.55 16.36
CA LYS A 110 -27.68 50.95 16.46
C LYS A 110 -27.67 52.45 16.69
N GLU A 111 -27.95 53.24 15.66
CA GLU A 111 -28.29 54.65 15.84
C GLU A 111 -29.68 54.70 16.48
N GLU A 112 -29.77 55.11 17.74
CA GLU A 112 -31.01 55.67 18.27
C GLU A 112 -31.05 57.14 17.87
N THR A 113 -31.88 57.45 16.88
CA THR A 113 -32.25 58.81 16.50
C THR A 113 -33.11 59.43 17.62
N HIS A 114 -32.65 60.59 18.12
CA HIS A 114 -33.32 61.47 19.07
C HIS A 114 -34.66 62.02 18.57
#